data_AF-A0A931ZEQ0-F1
#
_entry.id   AF-A0A931ZEQ0-F1
#
_cell.length_a   1.000
_cell.length_b   1.000
_cell.length_c   1.000
_cell.angle_alpha   90.00
_cell.angle_beta   90.00
_cell.angle_gamma   90.00
#
_symmetry.space_group_name_H-M   'P 1'
#
loop_
_entity.id
_entity.type
_entity.pdbx_description
1 polymer ?
#
loop_
_entity_poly.entity_id
_entity_poly.type
_entity_poly.pdbx_seq_one_letter_code
_entity_poly.pdbx_strand_id
1 'polypeptide(L)'
;MKRGILVFAFALALFPDGTMLRGPGPEVYVVEHGLRRWVSSERIFREIGYKWENIRQVARSLLEQIPTGLKIVSSAQFPDGTLIKGSRPEVYLVQDGKRRWIPNPEVFGRLGFSWANIISVADAVILRYLQGATLEEQYSGDPETVILRGPEGVVEERTVTFEFSGSDPKGTPPSELQYATFLEGSDEEWQSFSFTSRRSIRLPVGEEILRFFVQAKAPDGRVDRTPASREFRVRLSPYYQKITIDFVTLREANPEKERIGLSGGRSGETISLDGWTLEGLRKARLPIPRAVNLPGLPGSESPGAIRIRDFGRVTMVSGASPAGGSFRLNACAGYFNAGAPFTPALPNFCPLPSFQEYANQK
;
A
#
# COMPACT_ATOMS: atom_id res chain seq x y z
N MET A 1 34.78 -34.53 6.65
CA MET A 1 34.41 -33.75 7.86
C MET A 1 34.49 -32.27 7.53
N LYS A 2 33.35 -31.62 7.25
CA LYS A 2 33.34 -30.17 6.98
C LYS A 2 33.54 -29.45 8.32
N ARG A 3 34.73 -28.89 8.53
CA ARG A 3 35.00 -27.95 9.63
C ARG A 3 34.36 -26.62 9.25
N GLY A 4 33.20 -26.33 9.83
CA GLY A 4 32.57 -25.01 9.72
C GLY A 4 33.38 -23.98 10.49
N ILE A 5 33.73 -22.89 9.82
CA ILE A 5 34.29 -21.69 10.44
C ILE A 5 33.12 -20.99 11.13
N LEU A 6 33.17 -20.91 12.46
CA LEU A 6 32.27 -20.10 13.26
C LEU A 6 32.73 -18.64 13.10
N VAL A 7 32.03 -17.87 12.28
CA VAL A 7 32.26 -16.43 12.17
C VAL A 7 31.62 -15.78 13.40
N PHE A 8 32.44 -15.26 14.32
CA PHE A 8 32.00 -14.35 15.36
C PHE A 8 31.61 -13.02 14.70
N ALA A 9 30.37 -12.92 14.21
CA ALA A 9 29.75 -11.63 14.00
C ALA A 9 29.51 -11.02 15.38
N PHE A 10 30.05 -9.82 15.61
CA PHE A 10 29.59 -8.92 16.67
C PHE A 10 28.06 -8.98 16.74
N ALA A 11 27.52 -9.42 17.87
CA ALA A 11 26.09 -9.53 18.10
C ALA A 11 25.47 -8.13 18.11
N LEU A 12 25.18 -7.61 16.93
CA LEU A 12 24.27 -6.49 16.73
C LEU A 12 22.93 -6.88 17.37
N ALA A 13 22.40 -6.00 18.23
CA ALA A 13 21.25 -6.25 19.09
C ALA A 13 20.10 -6.94 18.34
N LEU A 14 19.90 -8.23 18.64
CA LEU A 14 18.91 -9.06 17.97
C LEU A 14 17.46 -8.59 18.25
N PHE A 15 17.30 -7.83 19.33
CA PHE A 15 16.08 -7.15 19.72
C PHE A 15 16.43 -5.79 20.34
N PRO A 16 15.61 -4.74 20.10
CA PRO A 16 15.75 -3.46 20.78
C PRO A 16 15.54 -3.58 22.30
N ASP A 17 16.14 -2.67 23.06
CA ASP A 17 15.90 -2.55 24.49
C ASP A 17 14.42 -2.30 24.80
N GLY A 18 13.95 -2.85 25.92
CA GLY A 18 12.53 -2.86 26.29
C GLY A 18 11.71 -3.96 25.59
N THR A 19 12.29 -4.74 24.66
CA THR A 19 11.60 -5.88 24.06
C THR A 19 11.36 -6.97 25.10
N MET A 20 10.12 -7.44 25.20
CA MET A 20 9.75 -8.57 26.06
C MET A 20 9.79 -9.89 25.28
N LEU A 21 10.50 -10.87 25.81
CA LEU A 21 10.72 -12.17 25.19
C LEU A 21 10.31 -13.31 26.10
N ARG A 22 9.80 -14.40 25.51
CA ARG A 22 9.55 -15.66 26.21
C ARG A 22 9.98 -16.85 25.36
N GLY A 23 10.72 -17.78 25.99
CA GLY A 23 11.10 -19.05 25.40
C GLY A 23 10.03 -20.14 25.61
N PRO A 24 10.39 -21.43 25.50
CA PRO A 24 9.48 -22.54 25.81
C PRO A 24 9.08 -22.63 27.29
N GLY A 25 9.86 -22.02 28.19
CA GLY A 25 9.62 -22.02 29.63
C GLY A 25 8.62 -20.96 30.11
N PRO A 26 8.35 -20.91 31.43
CA PRO A 26 7.47 -19.91 32.03
C PRO A 26 8.13 -18.53 32.19
N GLU A 27 9.45 -18.41 32.03
CA GLU A 27 10.20 -17.19 32.31
C GLU A 27 9.96 -16.11 31.25
N VAL A 28 9.72 -14.88 31.71
CA VAL A 28 9.60 -13.69 30.87
C VAL A 28 10.84 -12.83 31.03
N TYR A 29 11.44 -12.44 29.91
CA TYR A 29 12.66 -11.65 29.87
C TYR A 29 12.38 -10.29 29.25
N VAL A 30 13.07 -9.26 29.75
CA VAL A 30 13.18 -7.96 29.11
C VAL A 30 14.60 -7.82 28.57
N VAL A 31 14.74 -7.30 27.34
CA VAL A 31 16.03 -6.96 26.77
C VAL A 31 16.47 -5.59 27.28
N GLU A 32 17.66 -5.52 27.87
CA GLU A 32 18.24 -4.29 28.41
C GLU A 32 19.74 -4.29 28.19
N HIS A 33 20.28 -3.29 27.48
CA HIS A 33 21.69 -3.18 27.10
C HIS A 33 22.22 -4.46 26.43
N GLY A 34 21.39 -5.09 25.59
CA GLY A 34 21.71 -6.35 24.91
C GLY A 34 21.71 -7.60 25.82
N LEU A 35 21.28 -7.48 27.07
CA LEU A 35 21.12 -8.60 28.01
C LEU A 35 19.65 -9.01 28.12
N ARG A 36 19.37 -10.31 28.25
CA ARG A 36 18.04 -10.79 28.67
C ARG A 36 18.00 -10.80 30.20
N ARG A 37 17.09 -10.04 30.80
CA ARG A 37 16.88 -10.00 32.25
C ARG A 37 15.55 -10.64 32.61
N TRP A 38 15.59 -11.66 33.45
CA TRP A 38 14.38 -12.35 33.89
C TRP A 38 13.59 -11.48 34.90
N VAL A 39 12.31 -11.25 34.62
CA VAL A 39 11.36 -10.67 35.56
C VAL A 39 10.96 -11.72 36.60
N SER A 40 11.47 -11.57 37.83
CA SER A 40 11.48 -12.64 38.83
C SER A 40 10.09 -13.07 39.37
N SER A 41 9.04 -12.28 39.14
CA SER A 41 7.67 -12.67 39.45
C SER A 41 6.64 -11.95 38.59
N GLU A 42 5.46 -12.56 38.44
CA GLU A 42 4.30 -11.93 37.81
C GLU A 42 3.86 -10.65 38.52
N ARG A 43 4.00 -10.59 39.85
CA ARG A 43 3.71 -9.37 40.62
C ARG A 43 4.54 -8.20 40.12
N ILE A 44 5.86 -8.39 39.97
CA ILE A 44 6.78 -7.36 39.48
C ILE A 44 6.45 -6.98 38.04
N PHE A 45 6.13 -7.95 37.20
CA PHE A 45 5.71 -7.72 35.81
C PHE A 45 4.51 -6.78 35.73
N ARG A 46 3.47 -7.04 36.53
CA ARG A 46 2.25 -6.23 36.59
C ARG A 46 2.48 -4.86 37.22
N GLU A 47 3.28 -4.80 38.29
CA GLU A 47 3.60 -3.52 38.98
C GLU A 47 4.42 -2.57 38.11
N ILE A 48 5.29 -3.09 37.25
CA ILE A 48 5.99 -2.29 36.24
C ILE A 48 5.00 -1.79 35.16
N GLY A 49 3.89 -2.50 34.93
CA GLY A 49 2.91 -2.18 33.90
C GLY A 49 3.15 -2.88 32.57
N TYR A 50 3.99 -3.92 32.55
CA TYR A 50 4.15 -4.78 31.39
C TYR A 50 2.87 -5.56 31.09
N LYS A 51 2.65 -5.87 29.81
CA LYS A 51 1.46 -6.55 29.32
C LYS A 51 1.81 -7.88 28.67
N TRP A 52 1.07 -8.93 29.00
CA TRP A 52 1.31 -10.27 28.47
C TRP A 52 1.16 -10.33 26.94
N GLU A 53 0.25 -9.54 26.37
CA GLU A 53 0.03 -9.44 24.92
C GLU A 53 1.24 -8.92 24.13
N ASN A 54 2.16 -8.22 24.79
CA ASN A 54 3.34 -7.64 24.17
C ASN A 54 4.56 -8.57 24.18
N ILE A 55 4.45 -9.74 24.82
CA ILE A 55 5.55 -10.69 24.91
C ILE A 55 5.71 -11.41 23.59
N ARG A 56 6.90 -11.29 23.00
CA ARG A 56 7.25 -12.03 21.80
C ARG A 56 7.74 -13.43 22.16
N GLN A 57 7.05 -14.45 21.65
CA GLN A 57 7.49 -15.83 21.77
C GLN A 57 8.65 -16.12 20.80
N VAL A 58 9.72 -16.72 21.32
CA VAL A 58 10.94 -17.02 20.55
C VAL A 58 11.42 -18.44 20.81
N ALA A 59 12.16 -19.01 19.87
CA ALA A 59 12.80 -20.31 20.05
C ALA A 59 13.87 -20.24 21.16
N ARG A 60 14.08 -21.36 21.88
CA ARG A 60 15.12 -21.47 22.92
C ARG A 60 16.50 -21.07 22.38
N SER A 61 16.85 -21.54 21.18
CA SER A 61 18.14 -21.25 20.52
C SER A 61 18.35 -19.77 20.22
N LEU A 62 17.28 -19.00 19.99
CA LEU A 62 17.37 -17.55 19.77
C LEU A 62 17.52 -16.82 21.10
N LEU A 63 16.77 -17.24 22.10
CA LEU A 63 16.85 -16.67 23.43
C LEU A 63 18.26 -16.88 24.02
N GLU A 64 18.87 -18.05 23.81
CA GLU A 64 20.23 -18.41 24.27
C GLU A 64 21.36 -17.64 23.59
N GLN A 65 21.10 -16.96 22.48
CA GLN A 65 22.06 -16.04 21.85
C GLN A 65 22.18 -14.70 22.59
N ILE A 66 21.21 -14.36 23.46
CA ILE A 66 21.23 -13.13 24.25
C ILE A 66 21.87 -13.43 25.62
N PRO A 67 22.97 -12.77 26.00
CA PRO A 67 23.60 -12.99 27.29
C PRO A 67 22.64 -12.72 28.46
N THR A 68 22.79 -13.49 29.55
CA THR A 68 21.89 -13.38 30.70
C THR A 68 22.33 -12.26 31.64
N GLY A 69 21.45 -11.30 31.88
CA GLY A 69 21.68 -10.22 32.84
C GLY A 69 21.09 -10.52 34.23
N LEU A 70 21.25 -9.56 35.14
CA LEU A 70 20.68 -9.65 36.49
C LEU A 70 19.16 -9.76 36.45
N LYS A 71 18.55 -10.47 37.40
CA LYS A 71 17.08 -10.55 37.48
C LYS A 71 16.49 -9.19 37.85
N ILE A 72 15.28 -8.93 37.38
CA ILE A 72 14.47 -7.78 37.80
C ILE A 72 13.64 -8.25 39.00
N VAL A 73 13.97 -7.71 40.18
CA VAL A 73 13.40 -8.11 41.49
C VAL A 73 12.58 -7.00 42.17
N SER A 74 12.48 -5.83 41.56
CA SER A 74 11.77 -4.66 42.08
C SER A 74 11.14 -3.87 40.95
N SER A 75 10.01 -3.22 41.25
CA SER A 75 9.29 -2.27 40.40
C SER A 75 9.55 -0.81 40.80
N ALA A 76 10.39 -0.57 41.81
CA ALA A 76 10.66 0.78 42.36
C ALA A 76 11.35 1.72 41.36
N GLN A 77 12.13 1.17 40.44
CA GLN A 77 12.72 1.86 39.30
C GLN A 77 12.47 1.02 38.06
N PHE A 78 11.95 1.66 37.01
CA PHE A 78 11.89 1.07 35.70
C PHE A 78 13.29 0.72 35.17
N PRO A 79 13.47 -0.48 34.60
CA PRO A 79 14.69 -0.87 33.89
C PRO A 79 14.97 0.06 32.71
N ASP A 80 16.23 0.13 32.28
CA ASP A 80 16.58 0.85 31.06
C ASP A 80 15.90 0.19 29.85
N GLY A 81 15.56 1.00 28.85
CA GLY A 81 14.75 0.55 27.71
C GLY A 81 13.25 0.70 27.92
N THR A 82 12.79 1.01 29.14
CA THR A 82 11.35 1.18 29.41
C THR A 82 10.81 2.46 28.78
N LEU A 83 9.71 2.35 28.05
CA LEU A 83 9.02 3.48 27.44
C LEU A 83 7.87 3.92 28.33
N ILE A 84 7.86 5.17 28.78
CA ILE A 84 6.84 5.71 29.69
C ILE A 84 6.15 6.93 29.08
N LYS A 85 4.87 7.10 29.41
CA LYS A 85 4.05 8.26 29.00
C LYS A 85 3.16 8.71 30.14
N GLY A 86 2.96 10.03 30.24
CA GLY A 86 2.14 10.66 31.27
C GLY A 86 0.72 10.96 30.80
N SER A 87 0.13 12.01 31.35
CA SER A 87 -1.16 12.56 30.90
C SER A 87 -1.06 13.23 29.52
N ARG A 88 0.12 13.74 29.17
CA ARG A 88 0.43 14.44 27.92
C ARG A 88 0.96 13.49 26.82
N PRO A 89 0.97 13.87 25.52
CA PRO A 89 1.31 12.95 24.44
C PRO A 89 2.77 12.48 24.40
N GLU A 90 3.68 13.16 25.09
CA GLU A 90 5.12 12.90 25.09
C GLU A 90 5.45 11.50 25.61
N VAL A 91 6.33 10.81 24.86
CA VAL A 91 6.85 9.50 25.23
C VAL A 91 8.31 9.66 25.63
N TYR A 92 8.70 9.02 26.72
CA TYR A 92 10.06 9.06 27.25
C TYR A 92 10.66 7.67 27.31
N LEU A 93 11.93 7.56 26.95
CA LEU A 93 12.77 6.39 27.22
C LEU A 93 13.41 6.56 28.61
N VAL A 94 13.27 5.55 29.46
CA VAL A 94 14.07 5.42 30.69
C VAL A 94 15.44 4.83 30.30
N GLN A 95 16.51 5.56 30.59
CA GLN A 95 17.88 5.16 30.28
C GLN A 95 18.85 5.84 31.26
N ASP A 96 19.78 5.07 31.84
CA ASP A 96 20.78 5.55 32.79
C ASP A 96 20.17 6.33 33.97
N GLY A 97 19.00 5.88 34.45
CA GLY A 97 18.25 6.55 35.52
C GLY A 97 17.65 7.92 35.15
N LYS A 98 17.62 8.27 33.87
CA LYS A 98 17.04 9.51 33.33
C LYS A 98 15.84 9.21 32.45
N ARG A 99 14.99 10.22 32.22
CA ARG A 99 13.97 10.20 31.16
C ARG A 99 14.51 10.96 29.95
N ARG A 100 14.49 10.33 28.77
CA ARG A 100 14.89 10.97 27.51
C ARG A 100 13.67 11.11 26.63
N TRP A 101 13.36 12.32 26.21
CA TRP A 101 12.19 12.57 25.38
C TRP A 101 12.40 12.01 23.96
N ILE A 102 11.37 11.34 23.44
CA ILE A 102 11.27 10.89 22.05
C ILE A 102 10.38 11.90 21.32
N PRO A 103 10.94 12.74 20.44
CA PRO A 103 10.29 13.95 19.97
C PRO A 103 9.15 13.69 18.98
N ASN A 104 9.20 12.56 18.25
CA ASN A 104 8.18 12.22 17.25
C ASN A 104 8.09 10.69 16.99
N PRO A 105 6.98 10.23 16.37
CA PRO A 105 6.79 8.82 16.03
C PRO A 105 7.83 8.19 15.11
N GLU A 106 8.49 9.00 14.29
CA GLU A 106 9.51 8.55 13.35
C GLU A 106 10.78 8.14 14.08
N VAL A 107 11.25 8.96 15.05
CA VAL A 107 12.35 8.59 15.95
C VAL A 107 11.99 7.36 16.77
N PHE A 108 10.74 7.28 17.25
CA PHE A 108 10.24 6.12 17.98
C PHE A 108 10.36 4.83 17.16
N GLY A 109 9.86 4.83 15.92
CA GLY A 109 9.92 3.66 15.03
C GLY A 109 11.35 3.27 14.64
N ARG A 110 12.23 4.24 14.38
CA ARG A 110 13.63 3.97 14.00
C ARG A 110 14.48 3.34 15.09
N LEU A 111 14.21 3.68 16.34
CA LEU A 111 14.87 3.05 17.49
C LEU A 111 14.35 1.62 17.73
N GLY A 112 13.47 1.11 16.87
CA GLY A 112 12.89 -0.23 16.96
C GLY A 112 11.86 -0.36 18.07
N PHE A 113 11.39 0.76 18.63
CA PHE A 113 10.41 0.74 19.70
C PHE A 113 9.02 0.37 19.18
N SER A 114 8.26 -0.30 20.05
CA SER A 114 6.88 -0.68 19.78
C SER A 114 5.94 0.15 20.64
N TRP A 115 4.94 0.78 20.01
CA TRP A 115 3.92 1.58 20.71
C TRP A 115 3.15 0.76 21.74
N ALA A 116 3.04 -0.55 21.50
CA ALA A 116 2.42 -1.48 22.43
C ALA A 116 3.16 -1.53 23.78
N ASN A 117 4.48 -1.32 23.78
CA ASN A 117 5.35 -1.39 24.97
C ASN A 117 5.36 -0.11 25.81
N ILE A 118 4.60 0.93 25.43
CA ILE A 118 4.53 2.16 26.21
C ILE A 118 3.69 1.92 27.48
N ILE A 119 4.25 2.30 28.61
CA ILE A 119 3.62 2.21 29.92
C ILE A 119 3.08 3.59 30.30
N SER A 120 1.76 3.67 30.49
CA SER A 120 1.11 4.87 31.00
C SER A 120 1.26 4.95 32.51
N VAL A 121 1.82 6.06 33.00
CA VAL A 121 2.08 6.31 34.42
C VAL A 121 1.56 7.68 34.83
N ALA A 122 1.40 7.92 36.13
CA ALA A 122 1.11 9.27 36.61
C ALA A 122 2.30 10.21 36.35
N ASP A 123 2.04 11.49 36.08
CA ASP A 123 3.10 12.47 35.80
C ASP A 123 4.14 12.56 36.94
N ALA A 124 3.70 12.36 38.19
CA ALA A 124 4.58 12.27 39.36
C ALA A 124 5.62 11.14 39.28
N VAL A 125 5.32 10.03 38.60
CA VAL A 125 6.27 8.92 38.38
C VAL A 125 7.33 9.34 37.36
N ILE A 126 6.93 10.04 36.30
CA ILE A 126 7.86 10.57 35.28
C ILE A 126 8.82 11.59 35.89
N LEU A 127 8.36 12.37 36.86
CA LEU A 127 9.15 13.37 37.58
C LEU A 127 10.20 12.77 38.54
N ARG A 128 10.17 11.46 38.81
CA ARG A 128 11.23 10.78 39.58
C ARG A 128 12.53 10.62 38.80
N TYR A 129 12.46 10.71 37.47
CA TYR A 129 13.61 10.60 36.57
C TYR A 129 14.07 12.00 36.17
N LEU A 130 15.37 12.26 36.32
CA LEU A 130 15.97 13.49 35.84
C LEU A 130 15.85 13.56 34.31
N GLN A 131 15.62 14.75 33.78
CA GLN A 131 15.58 14.97 32.33
C GLN A 131 16.98 14.71 31.74
N GLY A 132 17.06 13.75 30.82
CA GLY A 132 18.22 13.53 29.97
C GLY A 132 18.09 14.27 28.63
N ALA A 133 19.17 14.24 27.85
CA ALA A 133 19.19 14.73 26.48
C ALA A 133 18.05 14.10 25.66
N THR A 134 17.34 14.92 24.88
CA THR A 134 16.35 14.42 23.90
C THR A 134 17.05 13.46 22.94
N LEU A 135 16.38 12.40 22.52
CA LEU A 135 16.96 11.39 21.61
C LEU A 135 17.26 11.92 20.18
N GLU A 136 16.96 13.20 19.93
CA GLU A 136 17.30 14.01 18.75
C GLU A 136 18.77 14.50 18.72
N GLU A 137 19.41 14.75 19.87
CA GLU A 137 20.73 15.41 19.93
C GLU A 137 21.88 14.60 19.29
N GLN A 138 21.69 13.29 19.09
CA GLN A 138 22.66 12.44 18.40
C GLN A 138 22.61 12.58 16.85
N TYR A 139 21.59 13.27 16.30
CA TYR A 139 21.37 13.43 14.86
C TYR A 139 21.16 14.89 14.43
N SER A 140 21.22 15.85 15.36
CA SER A 140 21.04 17.31 15.13
C SER A 140 21.96 17.94 14.07
N GLY A 141 22.93 17.19 13.54
CA GLY A 141 23.83 17.63 12.50
C GLY A 141 23.82 16.76 11.26
N ASP A 142 22.84 15.87 11.07
CA ASP A 142 22.60 15.13 9.82
C ASP A 142 21.63 15.93 8.92
N PRO A 143 21.66 15.75 7.59
CA PRO A 143 20.68 16.41 6.73
C PRO A 143 19.28 15.84 6.98
N GLU A 144 18.26 16.68 6.86
CA GLU A 144 16.84 16.32 6.99
C GLU A 144 16.14 16.40 5.63
N THR A 145 15.03 15.69 5.48
CA THR A 145 14.20 15.74 4.27
C THR A 145 12.76 16.14 4.54
N VAL A 146 12.09 16.60 3.50
CA VAL A 146 10.65 16.90 3.49
C VAL A 146 10.05 16.51 2.15
N ILE A 147 8.84 15.94 2.19
CA ILE A 147 8.05 15.65 0.99
C ILE A 147 7.15 16.86 0.71
N LEU A 148 7.40 17.54 -0.40
CA LEU A 148 6.69 18.75 -0.81
C LEU A 148 5.37 18.42 -1.51
N ARG A 149 5.38 17.41 -2.39
CA ARG A 149 4.22 16.96 -3.15
C ARG A 149 4.24 15.46 -3.32
N GLY A 150 3.04 14.89 -3.46
CA GLY A 150 2.84 13.48 -3.71
C GLY A 150 1.39 13.10 -3.43
N PRO A 151 1.01 11.85 -3.75
CA PRO A 151 -0.30 11.34 -3.40
C PRO A 151 -0.55 11.35 -1.89
N GLU A 152 -1.80 11.60 -1.53
CA GLU A 152 -2.34 11.48 -0.18
C GLU A 152 -3.70 10.78 -0.25
N GLY A 153 -4.05 10.01 0.78
CA GLY A 153 -5.33 9.30 0.81
C GLY A 153 -5.41 8.19 -0.25
N VAL A 154 -6.55 8.10 -0.95
CA VAL A 154 -6.80 7.05 -1.95
C VAL A 154 -6.41 7.51 -3.34
N VAL A 155 -5.61 6.70 -4.02
CA VAL A 155 -5.07 6.97 -5.36
C VAL A 155 -5.61 5.95 -6.36
N GLU A 156 -6.19 6.43 -7.45
CA GLU A 156 -6.74 5.61 -8.54
C GLU A 156 -6.00 5.88 -9.87
N GLU A 157 -4.74 6.31 -9.80
CA GLU A 157 -3.87 6.60 -10.94
C GLU A 157 -2.77 5.53 -11.09
N ARG A 158 -2.37 5.23 -12.33
CA ARG A 158 -1.31 4.22 -12.59
C ARG A 158 0.10 4.72 -12.26
N THR A 159 0.31 6.03 -12.31
CA THR A 159 1.63 6.63 -12.08
C THR A 159 1.46 7.85 -11.19
N VAL A 160 2.22 7.89 -10.09
CA VAL A 160 2.29 9.04 -9.18
C VAL A 160 3.67 9.65 -9.21
N THR A 161 3.77 10.92 -8.82
CA THR A 161 5.05 11.61 -8.70
C THR A 161 5.18 12.22 -7.32
N PHE A 162 6.33 11.99 -6.68
CA PHE A 162 6.76 12.64 -5.46
C PHE A 162 7.77 13.74 -5.80
N GLU A 163 7.62 14.89 -5.14
CA GLU A 163 8.61 15.97 -5.10
C GLU A 163 9.04 16.17 -3.65
N PHE A 164 10.33 16.30 -3.42
CA PHE A 164 10.92 16.37 -2.09
C PHE A 164 12.14 17.30 -2.07
N SER A 165 12.54 17.72 -0.89
CA SER A 165 13.72 18.55 -0.67
C SER A 165 14.40 18.14 0.62
N GLY A 166 15.60 18.65 0.84
CA GLY A 166 16.31 18.51 2.10
C GLY A 166 16.88 19.82 2.61
N SER A 167 17.26 19.80 3.89
CA SER A 167 17.96 20.89 4.57
C SER A 167 19.06 20.31 5.43
N ASP A 168 20.23 20.93 5.44
CA ASP A 168 21.33 20.50 6.30
C ASP A 168 21.61 21.55 7.37
N PRO A 169 21.49 21.22 8.68
CA PRO A 169 21.85 22.11 9.77
C PRO A 169 23.30 22.63 9.71
N LYS A 170 24.21 21.94 9.01
CA LYS A 170 25.59 22.39 8.79
C LYS A 170 25.77 23.36 7.61
N GLY A 171 24.68 23.75 6.94
CA GLY A 171 24.68 24.79 5.91
C GLY A 171 24.95 24.28 4.49
N THR A 172 24.98 22.98 4.24
CA THR A 172 25.02 22.45 2.87
C THR A 172 23.74 22.86 2.12
N PRO A 173 23.86 23.51 0.94
CA PRO A 173 22.70 23.95 0.19
C PRO A 173 21.93 22.74 -0.39
N PRO A 174 20.60 22.82 -0.55
CA PRO A 174 19.80 21.70 -1.06
C PRO A 174 20.23 21.17 -2.44
N SER A 175 20.89 22.00 -3.26
CA SER A 175 21.44 21.63 -4.57
C SER A 175 22.65 20.69 -4.50
N GLU A 176 23.32 20.63 -3.35
CA GLU A 176 24.47 19.75 -3.10
C GLU A 176 24.08 18.48 -2.35
N LEU A 177 22.83 18.36 -1.92
CA LEU A 177 22.31 17.15 -1.31
C LEU A 177 21.94 16.13 -2.38
N GLN A 178 22.33 14.88 -2.14
CA GLN A 178 21.85 13.73 -2.90
C GLN A 178 20.67 13.10 -2.16
N TYR A 179 19.73 12.51 -2.89
CA TYR A 179 18.54 11.88 -2.35
C TYR A 179 18.47 10.41 -2.79
N ALA A 180 18.10 9.55 -1.85
CA ALA A 180 17.69 8.17 -2.09
C ALA A 180 16.22 8.03 -1.66
N THR A 181 15.47 7.18 -2.35
CA THR A 181 14.05 6.96 -2.06
C THR A 181 13.74 5.48 -1.94
N PHE A 182 12.69 5.15 -1.21
CA PHE A 182 12.24 3.78 -1.02
C PHE A 182 10.72 3.76 -0.92
N LEU A 183 10.07 2.86 -1.67
CA LEU A 183 8.64 2.63 -1.60
C LEU A 183 8.39 1.28 -0.92
N GLU A 184 8.09 1.32 0.37
CA GLU A 184 7.71 0.13 1.14
C GLU A 184 6.45 -0.50 0.55
N GLY A 185 6.50 -1.81 0.31
CA GLY A 185 5.47 -2.59 -0.39
C GLY A 185 5.73 -2.77 -1.90
N SER A 186 6.72 -2.09 -2.49
CA SER A 186 7.04 -2.23 -3.92
C SER A 186 8.53 -2.34 -4.23
N ASP A 187 9.38 -1.58 -3.55
CA ASP A 187 10.83 -1.62 -3.74
C ASP A 187 11.43 -2.74 -2.86
N GLU A 188 12.43 -3.46 -3.37
CA GLU A 188 13.21 -4.42 -2.58
C GLU A 188 14.31 -3.73 -1.76
N GLU A 189 14.85 -2.62 -2.27
CA GLU A 189 15.93 -1.85 -1.67
C GLU A 189 15.82 -0.35 -1.98
N TRP A 190 16.58 0.46 -1.25
CA TRP A 190 16.68 1.90 -1.51
C TRP A 190 17.23 2.15 -2.91
N GLN A 191 16.63 3.12 -3.60
CA GLN A 191 17.19 3.62 -4.84
C GLN A 191 18.55 4.30 -4.58
N SER A 192 19.46 4.21 -5.55
CA SER A 192 20.77 4.87 -5.48
C SER A 192 20.64 6.38 -5.27
N PHE A 193 21.55 6.94 -4.47
CA PHE A 193 21.63 8.39 -4.25
C PHE A 193 21.84 9.14 -5.57
N SER A 194 21.04 10.19 -5.79
CA SER A 194 21.15 11.09 -6.94
C SER A 194 20.78 12.51 -6.57
N PHE A 195 21.16 13.51 -7.36
CA PHE A 195 20.75 14.90 -7.14
C PHE A 195 19.29 15.19 -7.55
N THR A 196 18.50 14.16 -7.86
CA THR A 196 17.12 14.32 -8.33
C THR A 196 16.18 14.50 -7.15
N SER A 197 15.41 15.60 -7.13
CA SER A 197 14.42 15.95 -6.11
C SER A 197 12.99 15.46 -6.43
N ARG A 198 12.86 14.52 -7.38
CA ARG A 198 11.59 13.96 -7.83
C ARG A 198 11.69 12.48 -8.17
N ARG A 199 10.62 11.73 -7.93
CA ARG A 199 10.49 10.34 -8.39
C ARG A 199 9.07 10.06 -8.88
N SER A 200 8.96 9.54 -10.10
CA SER A 200 7.71 9.02 -10.64
C SER A 200 7.68 7.50 -10.49
N ILE A 201 6.56 6.97 -9.99
CA ILE A 201 6.42 5.55 -9.64
C ILE A 201 5.16 4.99 -10.29
N ARG A 202 5.30 3.81 -10.91
CA ARG A 202 4.20 3.07 -11.54
C ARG A 202 3.57 2.14 -10.49
N LEU A 203 2.39 2.48 -9.98
CA LEU A 203 1.75 1.80 -8.83
C LEU A 203 1.19 0.41 -9.15
N PRO A 204 1.25 -0.57 -8.24
CA PRO A 204 0.64 -1.88 -8.47
C PRO A 204 -0.87 -1.77 -8.73
N VAL A 205 -1.43 -2.76 -9.43
CA VAL A 205 -2.89 -2.90 -9.53
C VAL A 205 -3.41 -3.59 -8.27
N GLY A 206 -4.64 -3.27 -7.87
CA GLY A 206 -5.26 -3.79 -6.65
C GLY A 206 -5.40 -2.73 -5.57
N GLU A 207 -5.63 -3.20 -4.34
CA GLU A 207 -5.79 -2.39 -3.15
C GLU A 207 -4.66 -2.67 -2.15
N GLU A 208 -3.85 -1.66 -1.87
CA GLU A 208 -2.70 -1.79 -0.96
C GLU A 208 -2.38 -0.44 -0.31
N ILE A 209 -1.82 -0.47 0.91
CA ILE A 209 -1.28 0.73 1.57
C ILE A 209 0.22 0.72 1.35
N LEU A 210 0.74 1.80 0.74
CA LEU A 210 2.16 1.96 0.46
C LEU A 210 2.70 3.16 1.24
N ARG A 211 4.00 3.10 1.56
CA ARG A 211 4.69 4.19 2.25
C ARG A 211 5.96 4.57 1.49
N PHE A 212 5.98 5.82 1.05
CA PHE A 212 7.14 6.41 0.38
C PHE A 212 8.07 7.03 1.41
N PHE A 213 9.36 6.77 1.28
CA PHE A 213 10.44 7.35 2.07
C PHE A 213 11.44 8.08 1.17
N VAL A 214 12.02 9.14 1.70
CA VAL A 214 13.15 9.86 1.08
C VAL A 214 14.16 10.20 2.15
N GLN A 215 15.45 9.98 1.86
CA GLN A 215 16.58 10.36 2.71
C GLN A 215 17.57 11.19 1.91
N ALA A 216 18.18 12.19 2.53
CA ALA A 216 19.26 12.99 1.95
C ALA A 216 20.65 12.45 2.33
N LYS A 217 21.67 12.80 1.56
CA LYS A 217 23.08 12.59 1.87
C LYS A 217 23.86 13.84 1.52
N ALA A 218 24.62 14.34 2.48
CA ALA A 218 25.50 15.48 2.31
C ALA A 218 26.84 15.06 1.65
N PRO A 219 27.59 16.00 1.04
CA PRO A 219 28.89 15.72 0.41
C PRO A 219 29.94 15.13 1.36
N ASP A 220 29.84 15.45 2.66
CA ASP A 220 30.71 14.91 3.71
C ASP A 220 30.36 13.49 4.15
N GLY A 221 29.35 12.87 3.52
CA GLY A 221 28.95 11.49 3.74
C GLY A 221 27.90 11.28 4.83
N ARG A 222 27.49 12.33 5.55
CA ARG A 222 26.34 12.24 6.47
C ARG A 222 25.08 11.92 5.69
N VAL A 223 24.29 11.02 6.23
CA VAL A 223 23.02 10.59 5.65
C VAL A 223 21.93 11.00 6.62
N ASP A 224 20.82 11.44 6.06
CA ASP A 224 19.56 11.64 6.76
C ASP A 224 19.17 10.32 7.42
N ARG A 225 19.36 10.27 8.73
CA ARG A 225 18.93 9.15 9.56
C ARG A 225 17.49 9.32 9.99
N THR A 226 16.87 10.42 9.61
CA THR A 226 15.48 10.79 9.86
C THR A 226 14.59 10.92 8.61
N PRO A 227 14.69 10.05 7.56
CA PRO A 227 13.94 10.17 6.31
C PRO A 227 12.47 10.59 6.44
N ALA A 228 12.07 11.60 5.69
CA ALA A 228 10.67 11.95 5.55
C ALA A 228 9.90 10.79 4.90
N SER A 229 8.65 10.60 5.34
CA SER A 229 7.79 9.58 4.78
C SER A 229 6.36 10.06 4.54
N ARG A 230 5.68 9.39 3.61
CA ARG A 230 4.26 9.64 3.30
C ARG A 230 3.55 8.35 2.95
N GLU A 231 2.45 8.10 3.65
CA GLU A 231 1.58 6.94 3.42
C GLU A 231 0.39 7.31 2.53
N PHE A 232 0.03 6.40 1.63
CA PHE A 232 -1.14 6.52 0.77
C PHE A 232 -1.71 5.14 0.44
N ARG A 233 -2.97 5.09 0.03
CA ARG A 233 -3.67 3.86 -0.36
C ARG A 233 -3.84 3.82 -1.87
N VAL A 234 -3.33 2.77 -2.50
CA VAL A 234 -3.62 2.45 -3.89
C VAL A 234 -4.98 1.77 -3.96
N ARG A 235 -5.82 2.18 -4.91
CA ARG A 235 -7.04 1.48 -5.30
C ARG A 235 -7.17 1.51 -6.82
N LEU A 236 -6.37 0.69 -7.48
CA LEU A 236 -6.27 0.71 -8.94
C LEU A 236 -6.89 -0.56 -9.52
N SER A 237 -7.96 -0.40 -10.30
CA SER A 237 -8.64 -1.54 -10.94
C SER A 237 -7.68 -2.35 -11.83
N PRO A 238 -7.75 -3.69 -11.82
CA PRO A 238 -7.06 -4.54 -12.80
C PRO A 238 -7.43 -4.22 -14.26
N TYR A 239 -8.57 -3.55 -14.48
CA TYR A 239 -9.07 -3.10 -15.77
C TYR A 239 -8.83 -1.60 -16.04
N TYR A 240 -8.06 -0.91 -15.18
CA TYR A 240 -7.72 0.50 -15.37
C TYR A 240 -7.10 0.73 -16.75
N GLN A 241 -7.65 1.69 -17.51
CA GLN A 241 -7.34 1.98 -18.92
C GLN A 241 -7.52 0.83 -19.90
N LYS A 242 -7.90 -0.37 -19.45
CA LYS A 242 -8.23 -1.51 -20.33
C LYS A 242 -9.68 -1.46 -20.80
N ILE A 243 -10.58 -0.97 -19.94
CA ILE A 243 -11.98 -0.68 -20.29
C ILE A 243 -12.29 0.75 -19.85
N THR A 244 -12.88 1.52 -20.75
CA THR A 244 -13.33 2.89 -20.47
C THR A 244 -14.82 3.02 -20.71
N ILE A 245 -15.45 3.87 -19.90
CA ILE A 245 -16.79 4.40 -20.20
C ILE A 245 -16.57 5.65 -21.04
N ASP A 246 -16.92 5.58 -22.32
CA ASP A 246 -16.63 6.65 -23.28
C ASP A 246 -17.66 7.79 -23.18
N PHE A 247 -18.93 7.42 -23.01
CA PHE A 247 -20.04 8.36 -22.88
C PHE A 247 -21.18 7.74 -22.09
N VAL A 248 -21.93 8.61 -21.41
CA VAL A 248 -23.15 8.27 -20.67
C VAL A 248 -24.18 9.35 -20.98
N THR A 249 -25.18 8.99 -21.77
CA THR A 249 -26.36 9.82 -22.07
C THR A 249 -27.55 9.19 -21.38
N LEU A 250 -28.00 9.77 -20.28
CA LEU A 250 -29.14 9.30 -19.51
C LEU A 250 -30.09 10.48 -19.28
N ARG A 251 -31.39 10.20 -19.06
CA ARG A 251 -32.48 11.18 -18.86
C ARG A 251 -33.00 11.83 -20.14
N GLU A 252 -33.00 11.09 -21.23
CA GLU A 252 -33.69 11.53 -22.45
C GLU A 252 -35.19 11.30 -22.32
N ALA A 253 -36.01 12.17 -22.91
CA ALA A 253 -37.46 11.96 -22.97
C ALA A 253 -37.83 10.68 -23.74
N ASN A 254 -36.97 10.27 -24.69
CA ASN A 254 -37.08 9.01 -25.40
C ASN A 254 -35.99 8.03 -24.90
N PRO A 255 -36.36 6.90 -24.28
CA PRO A 255 -35.42 5.87 -23.80
C PRO A 255 -34.46 5.35 -24.88
N GLU A 256 -34.85 5.34 -26.15
CA GLU A 256 -33.98 4.90 -27.25
C GLU A 256 -32.78 5.82 -27.51
N LYS A 257 -32.83 7.05 -26.99
CA LYS A 257 -31.72 8.01 -27.06
C LYS A 257 -30.79 7.92 -25.85
N GLU A 258 -31.20 7.22 -24.79
CA GLU A 258 -30.32 6.98 -23.64
C GLU A 258 -29.32 5.87 -23.95
N ARG A 259 -28.03 6.17 -23.77
CA ARG A 259 -26.96 5.26 -24.17
C ARG A 259 -25.77 5.32 -23.24
N ILE A 260 -25.12 4.18 -23.11
CA ILE A 260 -23.82 4.06 -22.45
C ILE A 260 -22.85 3.40 -23.43
N GLY A 261 -21.73 4.05 -23.68
CA GLY A 261 -20.64 3.54 -24.50
C GLY A 261 -19.51 3.02 -23.64
N LEU A 262 -19.08 1.79 -23.92
CA LEU A 262 -17.85 1.21 -23.38
C LEU A 262 -16.88 0.92 -24.52
N SER A 263 -15.58 1.14 -24.30
CA SER A 263 -14.55 0.71 -25.23
C SER A 263 -13.38 -0.02 -24.56
N GLY A 264 -12.72 -0.85 -25.36
CA GLY A 264 -11.46 -1.48 -25.00
C GLY A 264 -10.28 -0.55 -25.26
N GLY A 265 -9.45 -0.35 -24.24
CA GLY A 265 -8.15 0.29 -24.40
C GLY A 265 -7.13 -0.62 -25.08
N ARG A 266 -5.92 -0.09 -25.32
CA ARG A 266 -4.82 -0.84 -25.94
C ARG A 266 -4.15 -1.74 -24.90
N SER A 267 -4.67 -2.95 -24.73
CA SER A 267 -4.22 -3.90 -23.71
C SER A 267 -3.59 -5.16 -24.31
N GLY A 268 -3.93 -5.52 -25.55
CA GLY A 268 -3.61 -6.82 -26.14
C GLY A 268 -4.46 -7.98 -25.59
N GLU A 269 -5.35 -7.71 -24.63
CA GLU A 269 -6.19 -8.70 -23.96
C GLU A 269 -7.61 -8.73 -24.55
N THR A 270 -8.29 -9.87 -24.42
CA THR A 270 -9.75 -9.96 -24.66
C THR A 270 -10.44 -10.05 -23.31
N ILE A 271 -11.20 -9.01 -22.94
CA ILE A 271 -11.83 -8.88 -21.64
C ILE A 271 -13.29 -9.31 -21.71
N SER A 272 -13.68 -10.25 -20.87
CA SER A 272 -15.08 -10.68 -20.70
C SER A 272 -15.80 -9.73 -19.75
N LEU A 273 -16.95 -9.22 -20.16
CA LEU A 273 -17.85 -8.40 -19.33
C LEU A 273 -18.92 -9.24 -18.62
N ASP A 274 -18.81 -10.56 -18.64
CA ASP A 274 -19.83 -11.44 -18.04
C ASP A 274 -19.95 -11.18 -16.54
N GLY A 275 -21.19 -10.99 -16.07
CA GLY A 275 -21.49 -10.67 -14.67
C GLY A 275 -21.14 -9.24 -14.24
N TRP A 276 -20.62 -8.40 -15.14
CA TRP A 276 -20.32 -7.01 -14.79
C TRP A 276 -21.60 -6.20 -14.61
N THR A 277 -21.52 -5.20 -13.74
CA THR A 277 -22.63 -4.29 -13.44
C THR A 277 -22.10 -2.86 -13.47
N LEU A 278 -22.79 -1.98 -14.19
CA LEU A 278 -22.53 -0.56 -14.10
C LEU A 278 -23.23 0.00 -12.86
N GLU A 279 -22.49 0.74 -12.04
CA GLU A 279 -23.02 1.34 -10.82
C GLU A 279 -22.94 2.87 -10.92
N GLY A 280 -24.08 3.53 -10.72
CA GLY A 280 -24.15 4.99 -10.65
C GLY A 280 -23.86 5.53 -9.26
N LEU A 281 -23.61 6.85 -9.15
CA LEU A 281 -23.30 7.54 -7.89
C LEU A 281 -24.36 7.35 -6.79
N ARG A 282 -25.62 7.09 -7.15
CA ARG A 282 -26.73 6.82 -6.21
C ARG A 282 -26.98 5.33 -5.99
N LYS A 283 -25.98 4.47 -6.21
CA LYS A 283 -26.08 3.00 -6.07
C LYS A 283 -27.11 2.34 -7.00
N ALA A 284 -27.52 3.03 -8.08
CA ALA A 284 -28.30 2.41 -9.15
C ALA A 284 -27.40 1.41 -9.89
N ARG A 285 -27.91 0.20 -10.12
CA ARG A 285 -27.14 -0.92 -10.70
C ARG A 285 -27.78 -1.35 -12.02
N LEU A 286 -26.99 -1.38 -13.08
CA LEU A 286 -27.39 -1.84 -14.40
C LEU A 286 -26.49 -3.03 -14.81
N PRO A 287 -26.99 -4.27 -14.72
CA PRO A 287 -26.21 -5.42 -15.16
C PRO A 287 -25.97 -5.35 -16.67
N ILE A 288 -24.76 -5.68 -17.11
CA ILE A 288 -24.44 -5.79 -18.53
C ILE A 288 -25.05 -7.10 -19.05
N PRO A 289 -26.01 -7.06 -20.00
CA PRO A 289 -26.66 -8.27 -20.49
C PRO A 289 -25.70 -9.11 -21.34
N ARG A 290 -26.07 -10.37 -21.55
CA ARG A 290 -25.42 -11.24 -22.55
C ARG A 290 -25.92 -10.90 -23.94
N ALA A 291 -25.12 -11.21 -24.96
CA ALA A 291 -25.45 -10.88 -26.35
C ALA A 291 -25.31 -12.08 -27.29
N VAL A 292 -26.17 -12.14 -28.30
CA VAL A 292 -26.10 -13.10 -29.41
C VAL A 292 -24.97 -12.70 -30.36
N ASN A 293 -24.09 -13.63 -30.72
CA ASN A 293 -22.93 -13.32 -31.56
C ASN A 293 -23.29 -13.25 -33.06
N LEU A 294 -24.26 -14.04 -33.52
CA LEU A 294 -24.76 -14.05 -34.90
C LEU A 294 -26.30 -13.97 -34.91
N PRO A 295 -26.88 -12.76 -34.89
CA PRO A 295 -28.32 -12.60 -34.92
C PRO A 295 -28.91 -13.06 -36.27
N GLY A 296 -30.13 -13.61 -36.26
CA GLY A 296 -30.89 -13.96 -37.47
C GLY A 296 -30.55 -15.32 -38.11
N LEU A 297 -29.62 -16.10 -37.53
CA LEU A 297 -29.32 -17.47 -37.96
C LEU A 297 -30.03 -18.49 -37.05
N PRO A 298 -30.85 -19.40 -37.60
CA PRO A 298 -31.45 -20.49 -36.83
C PRO A 298 -30.39 -21.29 -36.07
N GLY A 299 -30.58 -21.48 -34.77
CA GLY A 299 -29.64 -22.21 -33.91
C GLY A 299 -28.47 -21.38 -33.35
N SER A 300 -28.33 -20.10 -33.71
CA SER A 300 -27.30 -19.20 -33.14
C SER A 300 -27.83 -18.28 -32.04
N GLU A 301 -29.06 -18.52 -31.56
CA GLU A 301 -29.80 -17.59 -30.70
C GLU A 301 -29.35 -17.59 -29.23
N SER A 302 -28.44 -18.47 -28.83
CA SER A 302 -28.00 -18.56 -27.43
C SER A 302 -27.11 -17.36 -27.06
N PRO A 303 -27.53 -16.48 -26.12
CA PRO A 303 -26.72 -15.33 -25.72
C PRO A 303 -25.47 -15.77 -24.95
N GLY A 304 -24.33 -15.18 -25.30
CA GLY A 304 -23.04 -15.43 -24.67
C GLY A 304 -22.46 -14.21 -23.96
N ALA A 305 -21.36 -14.42 -23.24
CA ALA A 305 -20.58 -13.35 -22.63
C ALA A 305 -20.07 -12.35 -23.68
N ILE A 306 -20.32 -11.06 -23.43
CA ILE A 306 -19.75 -9.98 -24.24
C ILE A 306 -18.24 -9.91 -23.97
N ARG A 307 -17.45 -9.90 -25.05
CA ARG A 307 -15.99 -9.82 -24.98
C ARG A 307 -15.51 -8.61 -25.76
N ILE A 308 -14.76 -7.74 -25.09
CA ILE A 308 -14.15 -6.54 -25.68
C ILE A 308 -12.68 -6.84 -25.95
N ARG A 309 -12.23 -6.54 -27.17
CA ARG A 309 -10.81 -6.49 -27.56
C ARG A 309 -10.36 -5.03 -27.62
N ASP A 310 -9.07 -4.81 -27.86
CA ASP A 310 -8.53 -3.49 -28.15
C ASP A 310 -9.39 -2.73 -29.17
N PHE A 311 -9.81 -1.51 -28.80
CA PHE A 311 -10.68 -0.61 -29.57
C PHE A 311 -12.08 -1.14 -29.89
N GLY A 312 -12.44 -2.32 -29.39
CA GLY A 312 -13.79 -2.86 -29.47
C GLY A 312 -14.77 -1.98 -28.70
N ARG A 313 -16.00 -1.88 -29.18
CA ARG A 313 -17.03 -1.01 -28.60
C ARG A 313 -18.27 -1.80 -28.22
N VAL A 314 -18.89 -1.42 -27.11
CA VAL A 314 -20.21 -1.88 -26.68
C VAL A 314 -21.06 -0.65 -26.44
N THR A 315 -22.19 -0.58 -27.14
CA THR A 315 -23.20 0.45 -26.92
C THR A 315 -24.40 -0.20 -26.28
N MET A 316 -24.74 0.25 -25.08
CA MET A 316 -25.98 -0.13 -24.42
C MET A 316 -27.01 0.97 -24.64
N VAL A 317 -28.26 0.58 -24.87
CA VAL A 317 -29.41 1.46 -25.07
C VAL A 317 -30.47 1.02 -24.08
N SER A 318 -31.16 1.96 -23.40
CA SER A 318 -32.20 1.60 -22.40
C SER A 318 -33.54 1.20 -23.03
N GLY A 319 -33.79 1.61 -24.28
CA GLY A 319 -34.96 1.20 -25.06
C GLY A 319 -34.99 -0.29 -25.41
N ALA A 320 -36.17 -0.80 -25.74
CA ALA A 320 -36.34 -2.18 -26.16
C ALA A 320 -35.64 -2.44 -27.51
N SER A 321 -34.87 -3.53 -27.59
CA SER A 321 -34.26 -3.94 -28.86
C SER A 321 -35.32 -4.48 -29.81
N PRO A 322 -35.46 -3.94 -31.04
CA PRO A 322 -36.35 -4.51 -32.05
C PRO A 322 -36.01 -5.96 -32.42
N ALA A 323 -34.77 -6.40 -32.18
CA ALA A 323 -34.33 -7.78 -32.39
C ALA A 323 -34.63 -8.71 -31.19
N GLY A 324 -35.32 -8.23 -30.16
CA GLY A 324 -35.68 -9.04 -28.97
C GLY A 324 -34.54 -9.27 -27.97
N GLY A 325 -33.33 -8.76 -28.23
CA GLY A 325 -32.20 -8.92 -27.32
C GLY A 325 -30.96 -8.14 -27.75
N SER A 326 -29.88 -8.27 -26.99
CA SER A 326 -28.57 -7.72 -27.33
C SER A 326 -27.85 -8.62 -28.33
N PHE A 327 -27.14 -8.04 -29.29
CA PHE A 327 -26.43 -8.77 -30.32
C PHE A 327 -25.15 -8.07 -30.76
N ARG A 328 -24.22 -8.83 -31.33
CA ARG A 328 -23.00 -8.31 -31.93
C ARG A 328 -23.29 -7.82 -33.35
N LEU A 329 -22.83 -6.61 -33.67
CA LEU A 329 -22.87 -6.11 -35.05
C LEU A 329 -21.88 -6.87 -35.92
N ASN A 330 -22.35 -7.31 -37.08
CA ASN A 330 -21.54 -7.77 -38.19
C ASN A 330 -21.73 -6.81 -39.37
N ALA A 331 -21.03 -7.05 -40.48
CA ALA A 331 -21.12 -6.19 -41.66
C ALA A 331 -22.58 -6.04 -42.15
N CYS A 332 -23.34 -7.13 -42.14
CA CYS A 332 -24.69 -7.15 -42.68
C CYS A 332 -25.79 -6.82 -41.66
N ALA A 333 -25.43 -6.28 -40.49
CA ALA A 333 -26.40 -5.90 -39.45
C ALA A 333 -27.43 -4.85 -39.93
N GLY A 334 -27.11 -4.05 -40.95
CA GLY A 334 -28.04 -3.10 -41.55
C GLY A 334 -29.30 -3.71 -42.14
N TYR A 335 -29.33 -5.01 -42.49
CA TYR A 335 -30.55 -5.66 -42.99
C TYR A 335 -31.69 -5.64 -41.96
N PHE A 336 -31.39 -5.63 -40.67
CA PHE A 336 -32.42 -5.54 -39.64
C PHE A 336 -33.19 -4.21 -39.67
N ASN A 337 -32.59 -3.13 -40.21
CA ASN A 337 -33.27 -1.83 -40.35
C ASN A 337 -34.51 -1.92 -41.27
N ALA A 338 -34.58 -2.90 -42.18
CA ALA A 338 -35.73 -3.10 -43.06
C ALA A 338 -36.92 -3.76 -42.34
N GLY A 339 -36.65 -4.58 -41.31
CA GLY A 339 -37.68 -5.26 -40.53
C GLY A 339 -38.23 -4.41 -39.38
N ALA A 340 -37.37 -3.60 -38.75
CA ALA A 340 -37.76 -2.64 -37.74
C ALA A 340 -36.71 -1.51 -37.61
N PRO A 341 -37.10 -0.27 -37.28
CA PRO A 341 -36.17 0.82 -37.07
C PRO A 341 -35.37 0.62 -35.78
N PHE A 342 -34.05 0.80 -35.85
CA PHE A 342 -33.17 0.85 -34.69
C PHE A 342 -32.75 2.29 -34.37
N THR A 343 -32.57 2.59 -33.09
CA THR A 343 -32.10 3.89 -32.61
C THR A 343 -30.89 3.67 -31.69
N PRO A 344 -29.64 3.97 -32.15
CA PRO A 344 -29.30 4.55 -33.44
C PRO A 344 -29.48 3.54 -34.57
N ALA A 345 -29.65 4.03 -35.79
CA ALA A 345 -29.75 3.17 -36.96
C ALA A 345 -28.51 2.28 -37.06
N LEU A 346 -28.71 1.00 -37.40
CA LEU A 346 -27.60 0.07 -37.58
C LEU A 346 -26.78 0.46 -38.81
N PRO A 347 -25.47 0.20 -38.84
CA PRO A 347 -24.64 0.48 -40.01
C PRO A 347 -25.13 -0.27 -41.26
N ASN A 348 -25.32 0.43 -42.37
CA ASN A 348 -25.83 -0.14 -43.63
C ASN A 348 -24.71 -0.73 -44.53
N PHE A 349 -23.60 -1.20 -43.96
CA PHE A 349 -22.43 -1.65 -44.73
C PHE A 349 -22.35 -3.17 -44.86
N CYS A 350 -23.13 -3.78 -45.76
CA CYS A 350 -22.96 -5.20 -46.10
C CYS A 350 -22.14 -5.33 -47.40
N PRO A 351 -20.91 -5.88 -47.36
CA PRO A 351 -20.16 -6.16 -48.58
C PRO A 351 -20.89 -7.22 -49.41
N LEU A 352 -20.84 -7.09 -50.73
CA LEU A 352 -21.29 -8.16 -51.63
C LEU A 352 -20.45 -9.42 -51.37
N PRO A 353 -21.05 -10.62 -51.33
CA PRO A 353 -20.30 -11.86 -51.21
C PRO A 353 -19.27 -11.94 -52.35
N SER A 354 -18.06 -12.38 -52.03
CA SER A 354 -17.02 -12.53 -53.06
C SER A 354 -17.41 -13.67 -54.01
N PHE A 355 -17.00 -13.57 -55.28
CA PHE A 355 -17.32 -14.58 -56.30
C PHE A 355 -16.82 -16.01 -55.92
N GLN A 356 -15.80 -16.11 -55.07
CA GLN A 356 -15.28 -17.38 -54.53
C GLN A 356 -16.23 -18.05 -53.51
N GLU A 357 -17.05 -17.29 -52.79
CA GLU A 357 -18.02 -17.85 -51.83
C GLU A 357 -19.24 -18.45 -52.55
N TYR A 358 -19.59 -17.95 -53.74
CA TYR A 358 -20.61 -18.54 -54.61
C TYR A 358 -20.17 -19.85 -55.28
N ALA A 359 -18.89 -20.00 -55.59
CA ALA A 359 -18.38 -21.15 -56.35
C ALA A 359 -18.29 -22.44 -55.52
N ASN A 360 -18.28 -22.36 -54.19
CA ASN A 360 -18.20 -23.52 -53.29
C ASN A 360 -19.56 -24.07 -52.86
N GLN A 361 -20.67 -23.60 -53.46
CA GLN A 361 -22.03 -24.09 -53.19
C GLN A 361 -22.72 -24.72 -54.41
N LYS A 362 -21.97 -25.12 -55.45
CA LYS A 362 -22.49 -25.93 -56.55
C LYS A 362 -21.95 -27.34 -56.53
#